data_AF-A0A2E9YFY4-F1
#
_entry.id   AF-A0A2E9YFY4-F1
#
_cell.length_a   1.000
_cell.length_b   1.000
_cell.length_c   1.000
_cell.angle_alpha   90.00
_cell.angle_beta   90.00
_cell.angle_gamma   90.00
#
_symmetry.space_group_name_H-M   'P 1'
#
loop_
_entity.id
_entity.type
_entity.pdbx_description
1 polymer ?
#
loop_
_entity_poly.entity_id
_entity_poly.type
_entity_poly.pdbx_seq_one_letter_code
_entity_poly.pdbx_strand_id
1 'polypeptide(L)'
;MQKIILANERTLVSECGRLMGRLDLLISDIQDGKSVGWIVADLKTGNPPKVQLNEKVSRQLRFYRDLLKQNNPDHPPVHAEGWYSANQTIHRADGPPILDEALEAWEGMRPTEEPLQGTPSASACAFCEWKAWCPTWWAARRDGELAPGSRFRDEVVRLVRFDEESGATLFERTPPVGDDGELAGSDHRFGAILRDQALEQMRANASSDYDGPLFLGSARVDGKIMHLGDWSEVLPWSLMVGSAGQ
;
A
#
# COMPACT_ATOMS: atom_id res chain seq x y z
N MET A 1 11.50 -39.51 -15.23
CA MET A 1 11.24 -38.75 -14.00
C MET A 1 10.49 -37.49 -14.40
N GLN A 2 9.20 -37.36 -14.04
CA GLN A 2 8.45 -36.13 -14.31
C GLN A 2 8.99 -35.02 -13.39
N LYS A 3 9.32 -33.88 -13.98
CA LYS A 3 9.82 -32.72 -13.24
C LYS A 3 8.64 -32.02 -12.58
N ILE A 4 8.52 -32.12 -11.26
CA ILE A 4 7.42 -31.51 -10.49
C ILE A 4 7.50 -29.97 -10.60
N ILE A 5 8.69 -29.40 -10.41
CA ILE A 5 8.92 -27.96 -10.57
C ILE A 5 9.40 -27.70 -12.00
N LEU A 6 8.57 -27.08 -12.81
CA LEU A 6 8.87 -26.75 -14.20
C LEU A 6 9.80 -25.53 -14.27
N ALA A 7 9.49 -24.48 -13.50
CA ALA A 7 10.31 -23.27 -13.38
C ALA A 7 10.18 -22.63 -11.97
N ASN A 8 11.15 -21.80 -11.60
CA ASN A 8 11.17 -21.00 -10.38
C ASN A 8 11.67 -19.59 -10.70
N GLU A 9 11.18 -18.57 -10.00
CA GLU A 9 11.61 -17.15 -10.14
C GLU A 9 11.64 -16.65 -11.60
N ARG A 10 10.78 -17.22 -12.45
CA ARG A 10 10.81 -16.96 -13.90
C ARG A 10 10.13 -15.63 -14.18
N THR A 11 10.84 -14.77 -14.91
CA THR A 11 10.27 -13.53 -15.44
C THR A 11 9.36 -13.86 -16.63
N LEU A 12 8.15 -13.32 -16.59
CA LEU A 12 7.17 -13.31 -17.67
C LEU A 12 7.03 -11.89 -18.18
N VAL A 13 6.91 -11.75 -19.49
CA VAL A 13 6.79 -10.46 -20.19
C VAL A 13 5.71 -10.62 -21.24
N SER A 14 4.77 -9.67 -21.32
CA SER A 14 3.74 -9.69 -22.35
C SER A 14 4.32 -9.52 -23.75
N GLU A 15 3.59 -9.95 -24.78
CA GLU A 15 4.00 -9.81 -26.18
C GLU A 15 4.38 -8.37 -26.57
N CYS A 16 3.67 -7.38 -26.02
CA CYS A 16 3.94 -5.96 -26.26
C CYS A 16 5.06 -5.37 -25.38
N GLY A 17 5.65 -6.16 -24.47
CA GLY A 17 6.76 -5.76 -23.59
C GLY A 17 6.38 -4.86 -22.42
N ARG A 18 5.12 -4.48 -22.27
CA ARG A 18 4.67 -3.47 -21.26
C ARG A 18 4.38 -4.06 -19.90
N LEU A 19 3.84 -5.29 -19.87
CA LEU A 19 3.49 -5.99 -18.64
C LEU A 19 4.58 -6.99 -18.31
N MET A 20 5.02 -6.99 -17.06
CA MET A 20 6.03 -7.92 -16.57
C MET A 20 5.62 -8.46 -15.21
N GLY A 21 5.96 -9.72 -14.95
CA GLY A 21 5.73 -10.38 -13.67
C GLY A 21 6.83 -11.38 -13.38
N ARG A 22 7.06 -11.70 -12.10
CA ARG A 22 7.97 -12.76 -11.69
C ARG A 22 7.15 -13.85 -11.00
N LEU A 23 7.19 -15.04 -11.57
CA LEU A 23 6.60 -16.23 -10.97
C LEU A 23 7.46 -16.70 -9.81
N ASP A 24 6.85 -17.03 -8.67
CA ASP A 24 7.57 -17.78 -7.64
C ASP A 24 7.83 -19.21 -8.15
N LEU A 25 6.76 -19.93 -8.51
CA LEU A 25 6.83 -21.32 -8.95
C LEU A 25 5.88 -21.62 -10.12
N LEU A 26 6.36 -22.44 -11.05
CA LEU A 26 5.56 -23.13 -12.04
C LEU A 26 5.69 -24.63 -11.81
N ILE A 27 4.57 -25.30 -11.57
CA ILE A 27 4.53 -26.70 -11.12
C ILE A 27 3.73 -27.52 -12.13
N SER A 28 4.13 -28.77 -12.32
CA SER A 28 3.32 -29.76 -13.04
C SER A 28 2.19 -30.22 -12.13
N ASP A 29 0.94 -30.06 -12.56
CA ASP A 29 -0.21 -30.66 -11.89
C ASP A 29 -0.21 -32.17 -12.20
N ILE A 30 0.03 -32.99 -11.18
CA ILE A 30 0.18 -34.44 -11.33
C ILE A 30 -1.03 -35.13 -10.69
N GLN A 31 -1.80 -35.85 -11.51
CA GLN A 31 -2.87 -36.73 -11.08
C GLN A 31 -2.56 -38.15 -11.56
N ASP A 32 -2.65 -39.14 -10.66
CA ASP A 32 -2.34 -40.55 -10.94
C ASP A 32 -0.97 -40.77 -11.64
N GLY A 33 0.04 -39.97 -11.26
CA GLY A 33 1.39 -40.06 -11.83
C GLY A 33 1.52 -39.51 -13.25
N LYS A 34 0.50 -38.79 -13.75
CA LYS A 34 0.52 -38.13 -15.06
C LYS A 34 0.34 -36.63 -14.89
N SER A 35 1.11 -35.87 -15.65
CA SER A 35 0.87 -34.43 -15.79
C SER A 35 -0.45 -34.19 -16.49
N VAL A 36 -1.39 -33.52 -15.82
CA VAL A 36 -2.71 -33.14 -16.37
C VAL A 36 -2.82 -31.64 -16.67
N GLY A 37 -1.86 -30.84 -16.17
CA GLY A 37 -1.86 -29.40 -16.33
C GLY A 37 -0.65 -28.75 -15.70
N TRP A 38 -0.65 -27.42 -15.65
CA TRP A 38 0.32 -26.61 -14.93
C TRP A 38 -0.35 -25.77 -13.84
N ILE A 39 0.39 -25.53 -12.77
CA ILE A 39 -0.01 -24.68 -11.66
C ILE A 39 0.97 -23.51 -11.58
N VAL A 40 0.43 -22.29 -11.72
CA VAL A 40 1.13 -21.07 -11.32
C VAL A 40 0.93 -20.89 -9.82
N ALA A 41 1.99 -21.07 -9.04
CA ALA A 41 1.93 -20.99 -7.59
C ALA A 41 2.70 -19.76 -7.09
N ASP A 42 2.08 -19.01 -6.20
CA ASP A 42 2.66 -17.86 -5.49
C ASP A 42 2.66 -18.13 -3.99
N LEU A 43 3.82 -17.93 -3.36
CA LEU A 43 4.05 -18.25 -1.96
C LEU A 43 3.72 -17.03 -1.08
N LYS A 44 2.77 -17.20 -0.17
CA LYS A 44 2.33 -16.14 0.76
C LYS A 44 2.71 -16.48 2.20
N THR A 45 3.37 -15.53 2.87
CA THR A 45 3.68 -15.59 4.32
C THR A 45 2.67 -14.84 5.18
N GLY A 46 1.80 -14.04 4.57
CA GLY A 46 0.79 -13.25 5.26
C GLY A 46 -0.40 -14.07 5.76
N ASN A 47 -1.40 -13.36 6.31
CA ASN A 47 -2.62 -13.99 6.82
C ASN A 47 -3.39 -14.73 5.71
N PRO A 48 -3.69 -16.03 5.90
CA PRO A 48 -4.51 -16.79 4.97
C PRO A 48 -5.92 -16.19 4.84
N PRO A 49 -6.54 -16.27 3.65
CA PRO A 49 -7.92 -15.83 3.47
C PRO A 49 -8.87 -16.68 4.32
N LYS A 50 -9.90 -16.05 4.90
CA LYS A 50 -10.91 -16.77 5.71
C LYS A 50 -11.93 -17.53 4.87
N VAL A 51 -12.23 -17.05 3.66
CA VAL A 51 -13.26 -17.63 2.78
C VAL A 51 -12.79 -17.62 1.32
N GLN A 52 -12.46 -16.45 0.79
CA GLN A 52 -11.99 -16.28 -0.59
C GLN A 52 -10.73 -15.43 -0.61
N LEU A 53 -9.91 -15.61 -1.65
CA LEU A 53 -8.76 -14.75 -1.90
C LEU A 53 -9.18 -13.29 -1.98
N ASN A 54 -8.37 -12.41 -1.39
CA ASN A 54 -8.51 -10.98 -1.61
C ASN A 54 -8.43 -10.70 -3.11
N GLU A 55 -9.26 -9.78 -3.61
CA GLU A 55 -9.32 -9.46 -5.03
C GLU A 55 -7.94 -9.10 -5.61
N LYS A 56 -7.12 -8.30 -4.91
CA LYS A 56 -5.77 -7.94 -5.37
C LYS A 56 -4.88 -9.17 -5.56
N VAL A 57 -4.94 -10.13 -4.64
CA VAL A 57 -4.17 -11.38 -4.72
C VAL A 57 -4.69 -12.25 -5.85
N SER A 58 -6.01 -12.37 -6.00
CA SER A 58 -6.62 -13.10 -7.11
C SER A 58 -6.24 -12.49 -8.47
N ARG A 59 -6.27 -11.17 -8.61
CA ARG A 59 -5.88 -10.45 -9.84
C ARG A 59 -4.39 -10.67 -10.15
N GLN A 60 -3.50 -10.62 -9.16
CA GLN A 60 -2.07 -10.92 -9.32
C GLN A 60 -1.83 -12.36 -9.82
N LEU A 61 -2.45 -13.35 -9.19
CA LEU A 61 -2.34 -14.76 -9.59
C LEU A 61 -2.85 -14.99 -11.02
N ARG A 62 -3.99 -14.41 -11.37
CA ARG A 62 -4.54 -14.47 -12.74
C ARG A 62 -3.64 -13.76 -13.74
N PHE A 63 -3.05 -12.63 -13.38
CA PHE A 63 -2.09 -11.92 -14.22
C PHE A 63 -0.89 -12.82 -14.58
N TYR A 64 -0.31 -13.52 -13.61
CA TYR A 64 0.78 -14.47 -13.87
C TYR A 64 0.35 -15.67 -14.72
N ARG A 65 -0.83 -16.23 -14.45
CA ARG A 65 -1.44 -17.29 -15.27
C ARG A 65 -1.56 -16.85 -16.72
N ASP A 66 -2.10 -15.67 -16.96
CA ASP A 66 -2.45 -15.22 -18.30
C ASP A 66 -1.20 -14.80 -19.08
N LEU A 67 -0.21 -14.18 -18.43
CA LEU A 67 1.11 -13.98 -19.03
C LEU A 67 1.77 -15.32 -19.40
N LEU A 68 1.69 -16.33 -18.52
CA LEU A 68 2.26 -17.64 -18.85
C LEU A 68 1.58 -18.24 -20.09
N LYS A 69 0.24 -18.14 -20.18
CA LYS A 69 -0.51 -18.63 -21.33
C LYS A 69 -0.15 -17.90 -22.62
N GLN A 70 -0.06 -16.57 -22.57
CA GLN A 70 0.39 -15.76 -23.71
C GLN A 70 1.79 -16.18 -24.18
N ASN A 71 2.72 -16.40 -23.25
CA ASN A 71 4.10 -16.76 -23.57
C ASN A 71 4.26 -18.23 -24.04
N ASN A 72 3.23 -19.07 -23.92
CA ASN A 72 3.28 -20.49 -24.27
C ASN A 72 1.95 -20.92 -24.94
N PRO A 73 1.72 -20.63 -26.22
CA PRO A 73 0.42 -20.87 -26.89
C PRO A 73 -0.08 -22.32 -26.82
N ASP A 74 0.84 -23.30 -26.77
CA ASP A 74 0.53 -24.74 -26.67
C ASP A 74 0.53 -25.26 -25.22
N HIS A 75 0.26 -24.39 -24.24
CA HIS A 75 0.23 -24.78 -22.83
C HIS A 75 -0.87 -25.83 -22.57
N PRO A 76 -0.67 -26.79 -21.64
CA PRO A 76 -1.76 -27.63 -21.13
C PRO A 76 -2.70 -26.77 -20.26
N PRO A 77 -3.80 -27.31 -19.71
CA PRO A 77 -4.64 -26.56 -18.78
C PRO A 77 -3.81 -25.91 -17.66
N VAL A 78 -3.99 -24.59 -17.45
CA VAL A 78 -3.27 -23.82 -16.42
C VAL A 78 -4.26 -23.17 -15.46
N HIS A 79 -4.02 -23.35 -14.17
CA HIS A 79 -4.68 -22.61 -13.10
C HIS A 79 -3.64 -21.95 -12.18
N ALA A 80 -4.09 -21.04 -11.31
CA ALA A 80 -3.22 -20.31 -10.41
C ALA A 80 -3.67 -20.45 -8.96
N GLU A 81 -2.69 -20.50 -8.05
CA GLU A 81 -2.91 -20.81 -6.65
C GLU A 81 -2.04 -19.95 -5.74
N GLY A 82 -2.63 -19.45 -4.66
CA GLY A 82 -1.92 -18.83 -3.54
C GLY A 82 -1.65 -19.88 -2.46
N TRP A 83 -0.38 -20.11 -2.15
CA TRP A 83 0.08 -21.11 -1.19
C TRP A 83 0.51 -20.42 0.10
N TYR A 84 -0.26 -20.59 1.17
CA TYR A 84 -0.06 -19.89 2.43
C TYR A 84 0.70 -20.76 3.41
N SER A 85 1.93 -20.37 3.74
CA SER A 85 2.79 -21.15 4.63
C SER A 85 2.33 -21.13 6.09
N ALA A 86 1.64 -20.06 6.51
CA ALA A 86 1.18 -19.87 7.89
C ALA A 86 0.23 -20.96 8.40
N ASN A 87 -0.61 -21.52 7.52
CA ASN A 87 -1.55 -22.59 7.87
C ASN A 87 -1.58 -23.73 6.83
N GLN A 88 -0.60 -23.75 5.91
CA GLN A 88 -0.46 -24.77 4.86
C GLN A 88 -1.72 -24.92 3.98
N THR A 89 -2.40 -23.80 3.70
CA THR A 89 -3.59 -23.82 2.84
C THR A 89 -3.28 -23.34 1.42
N ILE A 90 -3.99 -23.91 0.46
CA ILE A 90 -3.91 -23.60 -0.96
C ILE A 90 -5.26 -23.00 -1.37
N HIS A 91 -5.22 -21.88 -2.08
CA HIS A 91 -6.41 -21.17 -2.54
C HIS A 91 -6.30 -20.90 -4.03
N ARG A 92 -7.30 -21.33 -4.79
CA ARG A 92 -7.34 -21.16 -6.24
C ARG A 92 -7.84 -19.78 -6.63
N ALA A 93 -7.18 -19.16 -7.61
CA ALA A 93 -7.59 -17.92 -8.23
C ALA A 93 -8.35 -18.21 -9.53
N ASP A 94 -9.67 -18.26 -9.43
CA ASP A 94 -10.56 -18.42 -10.58
C ASP A 94 -11.04 -17.07 -11.14
N GLY A 95 -11.47 -17.08 -12.39
CA GLY A 95 -11.97 -15.91 -13.09
C GLY A 95 -11.40 -15.74 -14.50
N PRO A 96 -11.95 -14.79 -15.28
CA PRO A 96 -11.56 -14.53 -16.66
C PRO A 96 -10.09 -14.07 -16.78
N PRO A 97 -9.54 -14.06 -18.01
CA PRO A 97 -8.26 -13.43 -18.28
C PRO A 97 -8.25 -11.95 -17.89
N ILE A 98 -7.10 -11.44 -17.45
CA ILE A 98 -7.00 -10.06 -16.91
C ILE A 98 -5.97 -9.17 -17.61
N LEU A 99 -5.33 -9.65 -18.68
CA LEU A 99 -4.26 -8.89 -19.34
C LEU A 99 -4.75 -7.57 -19.94
N ASP A 100 -5.97 -7.54 -20.49
CA ASP A 100 -6.54 -6.31 -21.06
C ASP A 100 -6.77 -5.24 -19.98
N GLU A 101 -7.44 -5.62 -18.88
CA GLU A 101 -7.62 -4.73 -17.71
C GLU A 101 -6.27 -4.29 -17.11
N ALA A 102 -5.27 -5.17 -17.10
CA ALA A 102 -3.93 -4.85 -16.63
C ALA A 102 -3.21 -3.85 -17.55
N LEU A 103 -3.41 -3.96 -18.88
CA LEU A 103 -2.89 -3.00 -19.84
C LEU A 103 -3.58 -1.64 -19.70
N GLU A 104 -4.91 -1.60 -19.51
CA GLU A 104 -5.65 -0.36 -19.26
C GLU A 104 -5.14 0.34 -17.99
N ALA A 105 -4.94 -0.41 -16.90
CA ALA A 105 -4.36 0.13 -15.67
C ALA A 105 -2.92 0.61 -15.88
N TRP A 106 -2.10 -0.13 -16.63
CA TRP A 106 -0.73 0.28 -16.97
C TRP A 106 -0.69 1.59 -17.76
N GLU A 107 -1.57 1.75 -18.74
CA GLU A 107 -1.71 2.99 -19.51
C GLU A 107 -2.17 4.16 -18.63
N GLY A 108 -3.09 3.91 -17.68
CA GLY A 108 -3.56 4.90 -16.71
C GLY A 108 -2.53 5.32 -15.67
N MET A 109 -1.45 4.54 -15.47
CA MET A 109 -0.36 4.86 -14.54
C MET A 109 0.77 5.67 -15.18
N ARG A 110 0.60 6.13 -16.42
CA ARG A 110 1.59 7.00 -17.06
C ARG A 110 1.80 8.26 -16.21
N PRO A 111 3.07 8.69 -16.00
CA PRO A 111 3.33 9.94 -15.31
C PRO A 111 2.64 11.12 -15.99
N THR A 112 1.96 11.92 -15.19
CA THR A 112 1.28 13.16 -15.59
C THR A 112 1.78 14.31 -14.70
N GLU A 113 1.53 15.55 -15.12
CA GLU A 113 1.84 16.73 -14.28
C GLU A 113 0.96 16.79 -13.03
N GLU A 114 -0.31 16.41 -13.20
CA GLU A 114 -1.27 16.24 -12.11
C GLU A 114 -1.18 14.83 -11.51
N PRO A 115 -1.45 14.62 -10.22
CA PRO A 115 -1.47 13.31 -9.62
C PRO A 115 -2.63 12.49 -10.14
N LEU A 116 -2.49 11.18 -10.00
CA LEU A 116 -3.60 10.26 -10.21
C LEU A 116 -4.72 10.57 -9.20
N GLN A 117 -5.95 10.47 -9.68
CA GLN A 117 -7.14 10.67 -8.85
C GLN A 117 -7.15 9.70 -7.66
N GLY A 118 -7.20 10.25 -6.45
CA GLY A 118 -7.30 9.47 -5.23
C GLY A 118 -8.64 8.74 -5.13
N THR A 119 -8.62 7.50 -4.65
CA THR A 119 -9.82 6.69 -4.38
C THR A 119 -9.85 6.28 -2.89
N PRO A 120 -10.03 7.26 -1.98
CA PRO A 120 -9.91 7.02 -0.55
C PRO A 120 -10.92 5.99 -0.07
N SER A 121 -10.45 5.03 0.72
CA SER A 121 -11.31 4.07 1.41
C SER A 121 -10.61 3.56 2.66
N ALA A 122 -11.37 3.02 3.61
CA ALA A 122 -10.78 2.48 4.84
C ALA A 122 -9.69 1.42 4.54
N SER A 123 -9.89 0.59 3.50
CA SER A 123 -8.92 -0.44 3.11
C SER A 123 -7.73 0.12 2.34
N ALA A 124 -7.94 1.05 1.40
CA ALA A 124 -6.85 1.65 0.63
C ALA A 124 -5.97 2.54 1.51
N CYS A 125 -6.59 3.32 2.39
CA CYS A 125 -5.88 4.27 3.23
C CYS A 125 -5.28 3.61 4.47
N ALA A 126 -5.76 2.47 5.01
CA ALA A 126 -5.27 1.93 6.29
C ALA A 126 -3.73 1.89 6.45
N PHE A 127 -3.02 1.45 5.41
CA PHE A 127 -1.56 1.31 5.39
C PHE A 127 -0.94 1.96 4.14
N CYS A 128 -1.51 3.07 3.67
CA CYS A 128 -0.98 3.77 2.50
C CYS A 128 0.25 4.59 2.88
N GLU A 129 1.41 4.23 2.31
CA GLU A 129 2.70 4.91 2.50
C GLU A 129 2.70 6.34 1.92
N TRP A 130 1.77 6.66 1.02
CA TRP A 130 1.73 7.94 0.31
C TRP A 130 0.89 9.01 1.03
N LYS A 131 0.38 8.74 2.24
CA LYS A 131 -0.55 9.66 2.93
C LYS A 131 0.04 11.04 3.19
N ALA A 132 1.32 11.15 3.53
CA ALA A 132 1.99 12.43 3.77
C ALA A 132 1.96 13.38 2.56
N TRP A 133 1.64 12.85 1.38
CA TRP A 133 1.54 13.58 0.12
C TRP A 133 0.13 13.53 -0.52
N CYS A 134 -0.86 12.94 0.16
CA CYS A 134 -2.18 12.66 -0.42
C CYS A 134 -3.27 13.58 0.16
N PRO A 135 -3.59 14.71 -0.51
CA PRO A 135 -4.60 15.63 -0.01
C PRO A 135 -6.01 15.04 -0.04
N THR A 136 -6.31 14.17 -1.01
CA THR A 136 -7.60 13.49 -1.13
C THR A 136 -7.95 12.64 0.10
N TRP A 137 -6.96 11.98 0.73
CA TRP A 137 -7.19 11.24 1.96
C TRP A 137 -7.61 12.17 3.11
N TRP A 138 -6.96 13.32 3.22
CA TRP A 138 -7.25 14.26 4.28
C TRP A 138 -8.60 14.96 4.08
N ALA A 139 -8.93 15.33 2.83
CA ALA A 139 -10.25 15.84 2.46
C ALA A 139 -11.37 14.83 2.79
N ALA A 140 -11.20 13.55 2.42
CA ALA A 140 -12.17 12.50 2.77
C ALA A 140 -12.36 12.31 4.28
N ARG A 141 -11.34 12.64 5.10
CA ARG A 141 -11.46 12.67 6.57
C ARG A 141 -12.29 13.85 7.07
N ARG A 142 -12.16 15.03 6.45
CA ARG A 142 -12.99 16.22 6.74
C ARG A 142 -14.46 15.95 6.40
N ASP A 143 -14.70 15.35 5.25
CA ASP A 143 -16.06 15.13 4.71
C ASP A 143 -16.79 13.95 5.37
N GLY A 144 -16.12 13.25 6.30
CA GLY A 144 -16.69 12.16 7.07
C GLY A 144 -16.75 10.82 6.33
N GLU A 145 -16.17 10.74 5.13
CA GLU A 145 -16.08 9.50 4.35
C GLU A 145 -15.10 8.49 4.99
N LEU A 146 -14.06 9.00 5.64
CA LEU A 146 -13.09 8.20 6.39
C LEU A 146 -13.14 8.49 7.89
N ALA A 147 -13.27 7.43 8.68
CA ALA A 147 -13.20 7.52 10.13
C ALA A 147 -11.75 7.79 10.62
N PRO A 148 -11.56 8.40 11.80
CA PRO A 148 -10.22 8.75 12.33
C PRO A 148 -9.30 7.60 12.69
N GLY A 149 -9.81 6.36 12.70
CA GLY A 149 -9.17 5.27 13.42
C GLY A 149 -9.44 5.36 14.93
N SER A 150 -9.62 4.21 15.56
CA SER A 150 -9.96 4.14 16.99
C SER A 150 -8.72 4.22 17.88
N ARG A 151 -7.76 3.32 17.66
CA ARG A 151 -6.53 3.17 18.47
C ARG A 151 -5.32 3.85 17.86
N PHE A 152 -5.15 3.74 16.55
CA PHE A 152 -4.10 4.42 15.80
C PHE A 152 -4.75 5.43 14.88
N ARG A 153 -4.18 6.63 14.81
CA ARG A 153 -4.67 7.72 14.01
C ARG A 153 -3.54 8.33 13.23
N ASP A 154 -3.88 8.78 12.03
CA ASP A 154 -3.01 9.63 11.25
C ASP A 154 -3.56 11.05 11.28
N GLU A 155 -2.66 12.02 11.35
CA GLU A 155 -2.99 13.43 11.53
C GLU A 155 -2.09 14.29 10.65
N VAL A 156 -2.62 15.43 10.20
CA VAL A 156 -1.82 16.54 9.67
C VAL A 156 -1.84 17.65 10.71
N VAL A 157 -0.66 18.14 11.09
CA VAL A 157 -0.48 19.01 12.25
C VAL A 157 0.51 20.13 12.00
N ARG A 158 0.47 21.19 12.81
CA ARG A 158 1.58 22.13 12.99
C ARG A 158 2.25 21.88 14.34
N LEU A 159 3.56 22.07 14.37
CA LEU A 159 4.32 22.05 15.61
C LEU A 159 4.05 23.34 16.39
N VAL A 160 3.64 23.22 17.66
CA VAL A 160 3.45 24.38 18.56
C VAL A 160 4.61 24.48 19.55
N ARG A 161 5.04 23.34 20.11
CA ARG A 161 6.18 23.27 21.04
C ARG A 161 6.78 21.88 21.00
N PHE A 162 8.10 21.80 21.02
CA PHE A 162 8.85 20.55 21.11
C PHE A 162 9.88 20.65 22.23
N ASP A 163 9.89 19.65 23.12
CA ASP A 163 10.96 19.41 24.07
C ASP A 163 11.80 18.24 23.56
N GLU A 164 12.99 18.55 23.06
CA GLU A 164 13.85 17.59 22.37
C GLU A 164 14.40 16.49 23.29
N GLU A 165 14.62 16.80 24.58
CA GLU A 165 15.20 15.84 25.53
C GLU A 165 14.17 14.80 25.97
N SER A 166 12.96 15.24 26.32
CA SER A 166 11.90 14.36 26.81
C SER A 166 11.03 13.76 25.71
N GLY A 167 11.06 14.35 24.50
CA GLY A 167 10.16 14.01 23.40
C GLY A 167 8.72 14.47 23.62
N ALA A 168 8.48 15.37 24.59
CA ALA A 168 7.16 15.94 24.82
C ALA A 168 6.87 17.04 23.78
N THR A 169 5.76 16.87 23.06
CA THR A 169 5.40 17.74 21.93
C THR A 169 3.96 18.20 22.04
N LEU A 170 3.72 19.46 21.70
CA LEU A 170 2.39 20.03 21.53
C LEU A 170 2.16 20.27 20.04
N PHE A 171 1.11 19.66 19.52
CA PHE A 171 0.67 19.81 18.14
C PHE A 171 -0.66 20.56 18.05
N GLU A 172 -0.86 21.24 16.93
CA GLU A 172 -2.14 21.79 16.50
C GLU A 172 -2.61 21.00 15.28
N ARG A 173 -3.83 20.43 15.30
CA ARG A 173 -4.38 19.79 14.09
C ARG A 173 -4.61 20.83 13.01
N THR A 174 -4.27 20.50 11.77
CA THR A 174 -4.53 21.35 10.62
C THR A 174 -5.52 20.69 9.67
N PRO A 175 -6.83 21.00 9.74
CA PRO A 175 -7.82 20.43 8.83
C PRO A 175 -7.62 20.93 7.39
N PRO A 176 -8.06 20.17 6.38
CA PRO A 176 -7.99 20.62 4.99
C PRO A 176 -9.08 21.67 4.70
N VAL A 177 -8.76 22.63 3.84
CA VAL A 177 -9.72 23.65 3.37
C VAL A 177 -10.42 23.17 2.10
N GLY A 178 -9.65 22.78 1.10
CA GLY A 178 -10.11 22.24 -0.18
C GLY A 178 -9.64 20.79 -0.38
N ASP A 179 -9.49 20.41 -1.64
CA ASP A 179 -9.10 19.06 -2.05
C ASP A 179 -7.65 18.99 -2.56
N ASP A 180 -7.01 20.15 -2.70
CA ASP A 180 -5.66 20.32 -3.26
C ASP A 180 -4.58 20.39 -2.18
N GLY A 181 -4.97 20.25 -0.90
CA GLY A 181 -4.05 20.09 0.22
C GLY A 181 -3.76 21.36 1.01
N GLU A 182 -4.49 22.45 0.77
CA GLU A 182 -4.45 23.62 1.64
C GLU A 182 -4.99 23.28 3.03
N LEU A 183 -4.34 23.87 4.03
CA LEU A 183 -4.58 23.58 5.43
C LEU A 183 -4.99 24.83 6.18
N ALA A 184 -6.05 24.72 6.98
CA ALA A 184 -6.45 25.76 7.92
C ALA A 184 -5.75 25.58 9.27
N GLY A 185 -5.65 26.67 10.04
CA GLY A 185 -5.38 26.59 11.48
C GLY A 185 -6.57 26.02 12.25
N SER A 186 -6.35 25.57 13.47
CA SER A 186 -7.45 25.18 14.36
C SER A 186 -7.13 25.40 15.83
N ASP A 187 -8.16 25.55 16.66
CA ASP A 187 -7.99 25.59 18.11
C ASP A 187 -7.76 24.19 18.73
N HIS A 188 -7.73 23.14 17.91
CA HIS A 188 -7.60 21.78 18.39
C HIS A 188 -6.13 21.40 18.60
N ARG A 189 -5.66 21.62 19.83
CA ARG A 189 -4.32 21.25 20.28
C ARG A 189 -4.33 19.96 21.09
N PHE A 190 -3.30 19.14 20.92
CA PHE A 190 -3.11 17.91 21.67
C PHE A 190 -1.64 17.64 21.98
N GLY A 191 -1.39 17.01 23.12
CA GLY A 191 -0.06 16.60 23.53
C GLY A 191 0.31 15.26 22.90
N ALA A 192 1.61 15.09 22.63
CA ALA A 192 2.19 13.85 22.16
C ALA A 192 3.50 13.55 22.89
N ILE A 193 3.82 12.26 23.02
CA ILE A 193 5.11 11.76 23.49
C ILE A 193 5.76 10.99 22.35
N LEU A 194 6.91 11.48 21.89
CA LEU A 194 7.70 10.89 20.83
C LEU A 194 8.87 10.12 21.43
N ARG A 195 9.11 8.91 20.93
CA ARG A 195 10.24 8.06 21.33
C ARG A 195 10.89 7.43 20.11
N ASP A 196 12.11 6.95 20.31
CA ASP A 196 12.84 6.11 19.36
C ASP A 196 12.84 6.75 17.95
N GLN A 197 12.50 6.00 16.89
CA GLN A 197 12.53 6.53 15.53
C GLN A 197 11.68 7.79 15.33
N ALA A 198 10.51 7.91 15.96
CA ALA A 198 9.65 9.08 15.82
C ALA A 198 10.29 10.35 16.42
N LEU A 199 11.06 10.20 17.51
CA LEU A 199 11.79 11.31 18.12
C LEU A 199 12.94 11.77 17.22
N GLU A 200 13.68 10.83 16.62
CA GLU A 200 14.75 11.15 15.67
C GLU A 200 14.23 11.84 14.41
N GLN A 201 13.09 11.37 13.87
CA GLN A 201 12.43 12.04 12.74
C GLN A 201 11.99 13.48 13.11
N MET A 202 11.44 13.69 14.31
CA MET A 202 11.08 15.03 14.78
C MET A 202 12.30 15.94 14.95
N ARG A 203 13.41 15.44 15.49
CA ARG A 203 14.68 16.17 15.59
C ARG A 203 15.22 16.56 14.22
N ALA A 204 15.17 15.64 13.26
CA ALA A 204 15.57 15.90 11.88
C ALA A 204 14.70 17.00 11.25
N ASN A 205 13.38 16.95 11.45
CA ASN A 205 12.48 17.98 10.95
C ASN A 205 12.73 19.34 11.63
N ALA A 206 12.89 19.37 12.96
CA ALA A 206 13.12 20.60 13.72
C ALA A 206 14.50 21.24 13.49
N SER A 207 15.50 20.45 13.09
CA SER A 207 16.83 20.96 12.71
C SER A 207 16.95 21.35 11.24
N SER A 208 15.94 21.03 10.44
CA SER A 208 15.83 21.49 9.05
C SER A 208 15.20 22.89 8.97
N ASP A 209 15.34 23.56 7.83
CA ASP A 209 14.65 24.84 7.57
C ASP A 209 13.14 24.68 7.30
N TYR A 210 12.57 23.50 7.54
CA TYR A 210 11.15 23.20 7.33
C TYR A 210 10.31 23.65 8.53
N ASP A 211 9.52 24.72 8.32
CA ASP A 211 8.52 25.22 9.29
C ASP A 211 7.08 24.89 8.86
N GLY A 212 6.93 23.91 7.96
CA GLY A 212 5.64 23.51 7.42
C GLY A 212 4.87 22.52 8.31
N PRO A 213 3.64 22.18 7.92
CA PRO A 213 2.85 21.16 8.60
C PRO A 213 3.49 19.76 8.53
N LEU A 214 3.24 18.91 9.51
CA LEU A 214 3.76 17.56 9.59
C LEU A 214 2.63 16.55 9.43
N PHE A 215 2.92 15.45 8.75
CA PHE A 215 2.14 14.23 8.80
C PHE A 215 2.61 13.38 9.98
N LEU A 216 1.66 12.98 10.82
CA LEU A 216 1.86 11.97 11.87
C LEU A 216 1.19 10.68 11.42
N GLY A 217 1.98 9.65 11.12
CA GLY A 217 1.52 8.31 10.76
C GLY A 217 1.48 7.37 11.96
N SER A 218 0.41 6.59 12.07
CA SER A 218 0.22 5.55 13.10
C SER A 218 0.44 6.05 14.54
N ALA A 219 -0.06 7.25 14.86
CA ALA A 219 -0.01 7.78 16.22
C ALA A 219 -1.00 7.03 17.11
N ARG A 220 -0.51 6.42 18.19
CA ARG A 220 -1.36 5.67 19.12
C ARG A 220 -2.05 6.62 20.08
N VAL A 221 -3.37 6.59 20.12
CA VAL A 221 -4.17 7.43 21.02
C VAL A 221 -4.31 6.77 22.39
N ASP A 222 -3.95 7.50 23.44
CA ASP A 222 -4.15 7.11 24.83
C ASP A 222 -4.79 8.29 25.60
N GLY A 223 -6.13 8.23 25.76
CA GLY A 223 -6.91 9.32 26.33
C GLY A 223 -6.79 10.62 25.51
N LYS A 224 -6.09 11.61 26.08
CA LYS A 224 -5.86 12.93 25.46
C LYS A 224 -4.44 13.09 24.87
N ILE A 225 -3.59 12.09 25.02
CA ILE A 225 -2.18 12.13 24.61
C ILE A 225 -1.98 11.14 23.45
N MET A 226 -1.18 11.54 22.47
CA MET A 226 -0.73 10.65 21.41
C MET A 226 0.67 10.09 21.72
N HIS A 227 0.91 8.84 21.34
CA HIS A 227 2.21 8.19 21.48
C HIS A 227 2.73 7.78 20.12
N LEU A 228 3.97 8.22 19.82
CA LEU A 228 4.68 7.90 18.59
C LEU A 228 6.00 7.21 18.95
N GLY A 229 6.35 6.15 18.23
CA GLY A 229 7.54 5.33 18.45
C GLY A 229 8.08 4.75 17.13
N ASP A 230 8.79 3.62 17.19
CA ASP A 230 9.38 2.95 16.01
C ASP A 230 8.38 2.54 14.92
N TRP A 231 7.09 2.46 15.23
CA TRP A 231 6.04 2.13 14.26
C TRP A 231 5.41 3.37 13.63
N SER A 232 5.77 4.56 14.10
CA SER A 232 5.16 5.83 13.70
C SER A 232 6.02 6.58 12.70
N GLU A 233 5.37 7.43 11.93
CA GLU A 233 6.02 8.33 10.97
C GLU A 233 5.78 9.77 11.39
N VAL A 234 6.83 10.59 11.33
CA VAL A 234 6.79 12.04 11.50
C VAL A 234 7.46 12.64 10.28
N LEU A 235 6.65 12.96 9.26
CA LEU A 235 7.13 13.39 7.95
C LEU A 235 6.65 14.81 7.65
N PRO A 236 7.39 15.59 6.84
CA PRO A 236 6.84 16.81 6.24
C PRO A 236 5.55 16.52 5.48
N TRP A 237 4.52 17.35 5.69
CA TRP A 237 3.37 17.39 4.79
C TRP A 237 3.79 18.16 3.54
N SER A 238 4.19 17.41 2.52
CA SER A 238 4.62 17.94 1.24
C SER A 238 3.74 17.30 0.19
N LEU A 239 3.08 18.08 -0.66
CA LEU A 239 2.19 17.49 -1.67
C LEU A 239 3.01 16.92 -2.83
N MET A 240 2.47 15.90 -3.49
CA MET A 240 3.10 15.29 -4.68
C MET A 240 2.90 16.10 -5.98
N VAL A 241 2.27 17.29 -5.91
CA VAL A 241 1.92 18.11 -7.09
C VAL A 241 2.62 19.45 -7.10
N GLY A 242 2.91 19.91 -8.31
CA GLY A 242 3.49 21.19 -8.69
C GLY A 242 3.31 22.32 -7.68
N SER A 243 4.45 22.83 -7.22
CA SER A 243 4.58 24.23 -6.81
C SER A 243 4.10 25.13 -7.95
N ALA A 244 2.81 25.44 -7.98
CA ALA A 244 2.30 26.56 -8.75
C ALA A 244 2.71 27.85 -8.01
N GLY A 245 3.88 28.37 -8.37
CA GLY A 245 4.32 29.73 -8.04
C GLY A 245 5.24 29.85 -6.82
N GLN A 246 6.49 30.24 -7.10
CA GLN A 246 7.09 31.37 -6.37
C GLN A 246 6.27 32.64 -6.65
#